data_AF-A0A956RPX5-F1
#
_entry.id   AF-A0A956RPX5-F1
#
_cell.length_a   1.000
_cell.length_b   1.000
_cell.length_c   1.000
_cell.angle_alpha   90.00
_cell.angle_beta   90.00
_cell.angle_gamma   90.00
#
_symmetry.space_group_name_H-M   'P 1'
#
loop_
_entity.id
_entity.type
_entity.pdbx_description
1 polymer ?
#
loop_
_entity_poly.entity_id
_entity_poly.type
_entity_poly.pdbx_seq_one_letter_code
_entity_poly.pdbx_strand_id
1 'polypeptide(L)'
;MNRLRQDRRPHAATPSQTRPGLDRTWIARIVPFLVAIAVYLPTLGSGFVWDDVSFIVRNPAAHDWSGIGESLGHGYGWVPHESGVAETIEGGARDSALYYRPLVTLANGLQWVVSAGRPGAFHGLNLALHAIVSALVASILLALGAGALWAGLVGVLFAVHPMASEAVAWISGRTDLMATSCVTVAVWFWV
;
A
#
# COMPACT_ATOMS: atom_id res chain seq x y z
N MET A 1 71.63 49.16 11.52
CA MET A 1 70.90 48.28 10.56
C MET A 1 69.95 47.39 11.35
N ASN A 2 68.70 47.82 11.50
CA ASN A 2 67.68 47.19 12.36
C ASN A 2 66.60 46.59 11.45
N ARG A 3 66.52 45.25 11.32
CA ARG A 3 65.49 44.59 10.50
C ARG A 3 64.32 44.18 11.39
N LEU A 4 63.19 44.84 11.17
CA LEU A 4 61.89 44.53 11.75
C LEU A 4 61.46 43.10 11.38
N ARG A 5 61.34 42.22 12.36
CA ARG A 5 60.65 40.92 12.25
C ARG A 5 59.15 41.21 12.18
N GLN A 6 58.57 41.07 11.00
CA GLN A 6 57.12 41.11 10.82
C GLN A 6 56.50 39.82 11.38
N ASP A 7 55.69 39.96 12.43
CA ASP A 7 54.77 38.94 12.92
C ASP A 7 53.74 38.58 11.84
N ARG A 8 53.92 37.44 11.18
CA ARG A 8 52.88 36.82 10.36
C ARG A 8 51.97 36.00 11.28
N ARG A 9 50.85 36.59 11.68
CA ARG A 9 49.76 35.82 12.31
C ARG A 9 49.20 34.83 11.27
N PRO A 10 49.03 33.53 11.62
CA PRO A 10 48.37 32.59 10.72
C PRO A 10 46.93 33.05 10.49
N HIS A 11 46.56 33.26 9.22
CA HIS A 11 45.16 33.44 8.83
C HIS A 11 44.40 32.18 9.19
N ALA A 12 43.45 32.29 10.12
CA ALA A 12 42.52 31.22 10.44
C ALA A 12 41.79 30.81 9.15
N ALA A 13 41.99 29.57 8.71
CA ALA A 13 41.29 29.01 7.57
C ALA A 13 39.78 29.06 7.85
N THR A 14 39.05 29.81 7.01
CA THR A 14 37.60 29.87 7.07
C THR A 14 37.05 28.45 6.83
N PRO A 15 36.15 27.92 7.68
CA PRO A 15 35.58 26.59 7.47
C PRO A 15 34.87 26.59 6.12
N SER A 16 35.28 25.69 5.22
CA SER A 16 34.59 25.46 3.95
C SER A 16 33.18 24.94 4.27
N GLN A 17 32.18 25.80 4.15
CA GLN A 17 30.78 25.37 4.19
C GLN A 17 30.51 24.52 2.95
N THR A 18 30.64 23.20 3.09
CA THR A 18 30.10 22.27 2.10
C THR A 18 28.58 22.42 2.13
N ARG A 19 28.02 23.03 1.08
CA ARG A 19 26.56 23.02 0.87
C ARG A 19 26.12 21.56 0.99
N PRO A 20 25.13 21.22 1.84
CA PRO A 20 24.63 19.87 1.91
C PRO A 20 24.17 19.49 0.50
N GLY A 21 24.85 18.51 -0.10
CA GLY A 21 24.45 17.98 -1.39
C GLY A 21 23.00 17.51 -1.30
N LEU A 22 22.20 17.76 -2.33
CA LEU A 22 20.82 17.32 -2.37
C LEU A 22 20.78 15.80 -2.16
N ASP A 23 20.21 15.32 -1.05
CA ASP A 23 20.07 13.89 -0.79
C ASP A 23 19.19 13.27 -1.88
N ARG A 24 19.78 12.42 -2.73
CA ARG A 24 19.08 11.79 -3.86
C ARG A 24 18.34 10.52 -3.45
N THR A 25 18.33 10.14 -2.18
CA THR A 25 17.62 8.93 -1.71
C THR A 25 16.11 8.99 -1.94
N TRP A 26 15.51 10.19 -2.06
CA TRP A 26 14.09 10.31 -2.43
C TRP A 26 13.78 9.70 -3.80
N ILE A 27 14.73 9.70 -4.74
CA ILE A 27 14.57 9.08 -6.07
C ILE A 27 14.34 7.58 -5.92
N ALA A 28 15.11 6.94 -5.03
CA ALA A 28 15.00 5.51 -4.76
C ALA A 28 13.62 5.13 -4.17
N ARG A 29 12.92 6.07 -3.51
CA ARG A 29 11.58 5.86 -2.97
C ARG A 29 10.49 6.13 -4.01
N ILE A 30 10.64 7.22 -4.77
CA ILE A 30 9.58 7.70 -5.67
C ILE A 30 9.51 6.88 -6.97
N VAL A 31 10.63 6.36 -7.47
CA VAL A 31 10.66 5.61 -8.73
C VAL A 31 9.86 4.31 -8.63
N PRO A 32 10.08 3.43 -7.62
CA PRO A 32 9.24 2.25 -7.40
C PRO A 32 7.74 2.58 -7.29
N PHE A 33 7.41 3.65 -6.56
CA PHE A 33 6.03 4.11 -6.38
C PHE A 33 5.37 4.44 -7.72
N LEU A 34 6.03 5.25 -8.54
CA LEU A 34 5.51 5.66 -9.84
C LEU A 34 5.46 4.50 -10.84
N VAL A 35 6.44 3.59 -10.79
CA VAL A 35 6.44 2.39 -11.64
C VAL A 35 5.26 1.47 -11.27
N ALA A 36 5.01 1.23 -9.98
CA ALA A 36 3.86 0.46 -9.53
C ALA A 36 2.54 1.06 -10.05
N ILE A 37 2.39 2.39 -9.94
CA ILE A 37 1.25 3.11 -10.50
C ILE A 37 1.16 2.88 -12.01
N ALA A 38 2.23 3.11 -12.76
CA ALA A 38 2.21 3.00 -14.22
C ALA A 38 1.83 1.61 -14.73
N VAL A 39 2.36 0.55 -14.09
CA VAL A 39 2.10 -0.84 -14.48
C VAL A 39 0.65 -1.25 -14.23
N TYR A 40 0.09 -0.84 -13.09
CA TYR A 40 -1.24 -1.26 -12.67
C TYR A 40 -2.34 -0.22 -12.88
N LEU A 41 -2.02 0.95 -13.45
CA LEU A 41 -3.01 1.98 -13.80
C LEU A 41 -4.22 1.43 -14.60
N PRO A 42 -4.05 0.48 -15.54
CA PRO A 42 -5.18 -0.09 -16.29
C PRO A 42 -6.22 -0.79 -15.41
N THR A 43 -5.86 -1.27 -14.20
CA THR A 43 -6.81 -1.95 -13.30
C THR A 43 -7.93 -1.02 -12.85
N LEU A 44 -7.73 0.30 -12.85
CA LEU A 44 -8.76 1.28 -12.50
C LEU A 44 -9.99 1.22 -13.43
N GLY A 45 -9.82 0.73 -14.66
CA GLY A 45 -10.90 0.52 -15.62
C GLY A 45 -11.51 -0.89 -15.59
N SER A 46 -11.03 -1.76 -14.70
CA SER A 46 -11.51 -3.14 -14.58
C SER A 46 -12.77 -3.22 -13.71
N GLY A 47 -13.54 -4.30 -13.88
CA GLY A 47 -14.75 -4.58 -13.10
C GLY A 47 -14.50 -5.58 -11.96
N PHE A 48 -15.52 -5.80 -11.14
CA PHE A 48 -15.53 -6.85 -10.12
C PHE A 48 -15.47 -8.24 -10.76
N VAL A 49 -14.68 -9.16 -10.20
CA VAL A 49 -14.56 -10.54 -10.67
C VAL A 49 -14.55 -11.53 -9.52
N TRP A 50 -14.97 -12.77 -9.78
CA TRP A 50 -14.96 -13.88 -8.81
C TRP A 50 -15.57 -13.48 -7.46
N ASP A 51 -14.84 -13.67 -6.36
CA ASP A 51 -15.30 -13.43 -4.99
C ASP A 51 -15.69 -11.97 -4.72
N ASP A 52 -15.22 -11.01 -5.53
CA ASP A 52 -15.66 -9.62 -5.44
C ASP A 52 -17.19 -9.53 -5.59
N VAL A 53 -17.75 -10.35 -6.48
CA VAL A 53 -19.19 -10.35 -6.76
C VAL A 53 -19.95 -10.86 -5.54
N SER A 54 -19.49 -11.94 -4.91
CA SER A 54 -20.17 -12.55 -3.76
C SER A 54 -20.02 -11.73 -2.49
N PHE A 55 -18.79 -11.28 -2.18
CA PHE A 55 -18.48 -10.65 -0.89
C PHE A 55 -18.65 -9.14 -0.85
N ILE A 56 -18.67 -8.48 -2.03
CA ILE A 56 -18.79 -7.02 -2.12
C ILE A 56 -20.08 -6.66 -2.84
N VAL A 57 -20.28 -7.12 -4.09
CA VAL A 57 -21.40 -6.64 -4.92
C VAL A 57 -22.75 -7.17 -4.44
N ARG A 58 -22.83 -8.46 -4.13
CA ARG A 58 -24.06 -9.14 -3.70
C ARG A 58 -24.23 -9.18 -2.18
N ASN A 59 -23.31 -8.57 -1.43
CA ASN A 59 -23.37 -8.54 0.02
C ASN A 59 -24.05 -7.24 0.52
N PRO A 60 -25.34 -7.25 0.86
CA PRO A 60 -26.02 -6.06 1.36
C PRO A 60 -25.40 -5.53 2.66
N ALA A 61 -24.78 -6.38 3.48
CA ALA A 61 -24.15 -5.96 4.73
C ALA A 61 -22.91 -5.08 4.50
N ALA A 62 -22.35 -5.07 3.28
CA ALA A 62 -21.23 -4.21 2.94
C ALA A 62 -21.66 -2.81 2.45
N HIS A 63 -22.95 -2.51 2.33
CA HIS A 63 -23.42 -1.35 1.56
C HIS A 63 -23.83 -0.13 2.39
N ASP A 64 -24.03 -0.29 3.70
CA ASP A 64 -24.39 0.80 4.61
C ASP A 64 -23.68 0.69 5.97
N TRP A 65 -23.72 1.78 6.74
CA TRP A 65 -23.01 1.88 8.02
C TRP A 65 -23.46 0.86 9.07
N SER A 66 -24.76 0.54 9.11
CA SER A 66 -25.31 -0.44 10.04
C SER A 66 -24.82 -1.86 9.72
N GLY A 67 -24.95 -2.26 8.47
CA GLY A 67 -24.49 -3.56 7.99
C GLY A 67 -22.98 -3.73 8.14
N ILE A 68 -22.20 -2.67 7.88
CA ILE A 68 -20.76 -2.69 8.09
C ILE A 68 -20.45 -2.95 9.57
N GLY A 69 -21.08 -2.21 10.48
CA GLY A 69 -20.89 -2.38 11.92
C GLY A 69 -21.23 -3.79 12.40
N GLU A 70 -22.34 -4.34 11.94
CA GLU A 70 -22.77 -5.71 12.26
C GLU A 70 -21.81 -6.76 11.69
N SER A 71 -21.33 -6.57 10.46
CA SER A 71 -20.41 -7.49 9.78
C SER A 71 -19.07 -7.62 10.47
N LEU A 72 -18.65 -6.65 11.30
CA LEU A 72 -17.41 -6.74 12.06
C LEU A 72 -17.42 -7.84 13.12
N GLY A 73 -18.60 -8.25 13.59
CA GLY A 73 -18.77 -9.36 14.54
C GLY A 73 -18.81 -10.74 13.88
N HIS A 74 -18.73 -10.81 12.54
CA HIS A 74 -19.02 -12.01 11.78
C HIS A 74 -17.89 -12.38 10.80
N GLY A 75 -18.01 -13.57 10.19
CA GLY A 75 -17.13 -14.00 9.12
C GLY A 75 -17.21 -13.11 7.88
N TYR A 76 -16.18 -13.17 7.05
CA TYR A 76 -16.01 -12.38 5.85
C TYR A 76 -17.04 -12.78 4.79
N GLY A 77 -17.86 -11.83 4.34
CA GLY A 77 -18.97 -12.13 3.45
C GLY A 77 -20.21 -12.66 4.14
N TRP A 78 -20.31 -12.49 5.47
CA TRP A 78 -21.55 -12.70 6.19
C TRP A 78 -22.67 -11.81 5.63
N VAL A 79 -23.88 -12.38 5.60
CA VAL A 79 -25.12 -11.71 5.19
C VAL A 79 -26.22 -12.00 6.22
N PRO A 80 -27.12 -11.05 6.51
CA PRO A 80 -28.26 -11.28 7.39
C PRO A 80 -29.14 -12.42 6.86
N HIS A 81 -29.54 -13.36 7.72
CA HIS A 81 -30.33 -14.54 7.33
C HIS A 81 -31.70 -14.16 6.73
N GLU A 82 -32.27 -13.04 7.16
CA GLU A 82 -33.54 -12.49 6.70
C GLU A 82 -33.50 -11.83 5.32
N SER A 83 -32.30 -11.63 4.76
CA SER A 83 -32.14 -11.05 3.42
C SER A 83 -32.59 -11.98 2.30
N GLY A 84 -32.72 -13.30 2.54
CA GLY A 84 -32.97 -14.31 1.51
C GLY A 84 -31.80 -14.50 0.53
N VAL A 85 -30.76 -13.67 0.62
CA VAL A 85 -29.61 -13.66 -0.29
C VAL A 85 -28.65 -14.82 0.03
N ALA A 86 -28.60 -15.25 1.29
CA ALA A 86 -27.76 -16.33 1.78
C ALA A 86 -27.84 -17.63 0.95
N GLU A 87 -29.02 -17.96 0.40
CA GLU A 87 -29.25 -19.16 -0.42
C GLU A 87 -28.86 -18.95 -1.90
N THR A 88 -28.72 -17.70 -2.34
CA THR A 88 -28.49 -17.32 -3.76
C THR A 88 -27.02 -17.05 -4.08
N ILE A 89 -26.17 -16.92 -3.07
CA ILE A 89 -24.73 -16.82 -3.28
C ILE A 89 -24.19 -18.26 -3.40
N GLU A 90 -23.68 -18.64 -4.57
CA GLU A 90 -22.97 -19.91 -4.75
C GLU A 90 -21.82 -20.00 -3.71
N GLY A 91 -21.92 -20.97 -2.79
CA GLY A 91 -21.01 -21.12 -1.63
C GLY A 91 -21.22 -20.12 -0.47
N GLY A 92 -22.11 -19.14 -0.62
CA GLY A 92 -22.00 -17.86 0.08
C GLY A 92 -22.81 -17.62 1.35
N ALA A 93 -23.22 -18.66 2.05
CA ALA A 93 -23.63 -18.50 3.46
C ALA A 93 -23.01 -19.51 4.42
N ARG A 94 -22.63 -20.69 3.93
CA ARG A 94 -21.98 -21.73 4.75
C ARG A 94 -20.46 -21.61 4.76
N ASP A 95 -19.84 -21.16 3.65
CA ASP A 95 -18.37 -21.07 3.56
C ASP A 95 -17.83 -19.65 3.82
N SER A 96 -18.63 -18.59 3.59
CA SER A 96 -18.28 -17.19 3.92
C SER A 96 -17.99 -17.00 5.42
N ALA A 97 -18.67 -17.77 6.27
CA ALA A 97 -18.48 -17.72 7.72
C ALA A 97 -17.13 -18.30 8.20
N LEU A 98 -16.33 -18.93 7.32
CA LEU A 98 -15.10 -19.63 7.72
C LEU A 98 -13.90 -18.70 7.96
N TYR A 99 -13.92 -17.47 7.42
CA TYR A 99 -12.79 -16.54 7.51
C TYR A 99 -13.15 -15.30 8.31
N TYR A 100 -12.43 -15.00 9.38
CA TYR A 100 -12.61 -13.74 10.10
C TYR A 100 -11.66 -12.66 9.56
N ARG A 101 -12.18 -11.67 8.80
CA ARG A 101 -11.39 -10.60 8.15
C ARG A 101 -11.99 -9.19 8.37
N PRO A 102 -12.14 -8.73 9.63
CA PRO A 102 -12.86 -7.50 9.96
C PRO A 102 -12.28 -6.25 9.29
N LEU A 103 -10.94 -6.16 9.13
CA LEU A 103 -10.31 -5.02 8.47
C LEU A 103 -10.61 -4.96 6.96
N VAL A 104 -10.71 -6.13 6.30
CA VAL A 104 -11.05 -6.20 4.87
C VAL A 104 -12.52 -5.87 4.67
N THR A 105 -13.40 -6.41 5.53
CA THR A 105 -14.82 -6.06 5.57
C THR A 105 -15.02 -4.56 5.72
N LEU A 106 -14.34 -3.95 6.71
CA LEU A 106 -14.41 -2.52 6.96
C LEU A 106 -13.93 -1.72 5.74
N ALA A 107 -12.76 -2.06 5.19
CA ALA A 107 -12.20 -1.36 4.05
C ALA A 107 -13.15 -1.42 2.84
N ASN A 108 -13.68 -2.61 2.51
CA ASN A 108 -14.60 -2.79 1.39
C ASN A 108 -15.91 -2.03 1.60
N GLY A 109 -16.49 -2.10 2.80
CA GLY A 109 -17.72 -1.38 3.11
C GLY A 109 -17.56 0.13 3.06
N LEU A 110 -16.48 0.67 3.64
CA LEU A 110 -16.16 2.10 3.54
C LEU A 110 -16.01 2.54 2.09
N GLN A 111 -15.32 1.75 1.25
CA GLN A 111 -15.21 2.06 -0.18
C GLN A 111 -16.54 2.00 -0.89
N TRP A 112 -17.41 1.04 -0.54
CA TRP A 112 -18.73 0.98 -1.13
C TRP A 112 -19.50 2.27 -0.86
N VAL A 113 -19.58 2.67 0.42
CA VAL A 113 -20.31 3.87 0.85
C VAL A 113 -19.72 5.14 0.22
N VAL A 114 -18.40 5.29 0.19
CA VAL A 114 -17.74 6.49 -0.32
C VAL A 114 -17.78 6.59 -1.84
N SER A 115 -17.73 5.45 -2.55
CA SER A 115 -17.63 5.42 -4.01
C SER A 115 -18.93 5.04 -4.72
N ALA A 116 -20.01 4.76 -3.97
CA ALA A 116 -21.24 4.16 -4.48
C ALA A 116 -20.99 2.87 -5.28
N GLY A 117 -20.12 2.00 -4.76
CA GLY A 117 -19.81 0.70 -5.38
C GLY A 117 -19.04 0.76 -6.69
N ARG A 118 -18.33 1.86 -7.01
CA ARG A 118 -17.56 1.99 -8.26
C ARG A 118 -16.28 1.13 -8.22
N PRO A 119 -16.10 0.12 -9.11
CA PRO A 119 -14.95 -0.80 -9.06
C PRO A 119 -13.58 -0.10 -9.07
N GLY A 120 -13.45 0.97 -9.87
CA GLY A 120 -12.20 1.73 -9.97
C GLY A 120 -11.71 2.33 -8.64
N ALA A 121 -12.61 2.63 -7.69
CA ALA A 121 -12.21 3.08 -6.36
C ALA A 121 -11.57 1.95 -5.54
N PHE A 122 -12.04 0.71 -5.73
CA PHE A 122 -11.48 -0.47 -5.08
C PHE A 122 -10.11 -0.84 -5.65
N HIS A 123 -9.99 -0.89 -6.97
CA HIS A 123 -8.68 -1.05 -7.62
C HIS A 123 -7.72 0.10 -7.24
N GLY A 124 -8.24 1.33 -7.11
CA GLY A 124 -7.48 2.49 -6.66
C GLY A 124 -6.83 2.30 -5.29
N LEU A 125 -7.55 1.72 -4.32
CA LEU A 125 -6.95 1.42 -3.02
C LEU A 125 -5.88 0.32 -3.12
N ASN A 126 -6.14 -0.77 -3.87
CA ASN A 126 -5.14 -1.84 -4.03
C ASN A 126 -3.86 -1.29 -4.70
N LEU A 127 -4.03 -0.49 -5.74
CA LEU A 127 -2.94 0.19 -6.43
C LEU A 127 -2.14 1.10 -5.50
N ALA A 128 -2.83 1.92 -4.69
CA ALA A 128 -2.19 2.82 -3.74
C ALA A 128 -1.39 2.05 -2.68
N LEU A 129 -1.96 0.99 -2.11
CA LEU A 129 -1.27 0.13 -1.14
C LEU A 129 -0.01 -0.50 -1.76
N HIS A 130 -0.10 -1.07 -2.96
CA HIS A 130 1.05 -1.66 -3.64
C HIS A 130 2.15 -0.64 -3.97
N ALA A 131 1.77 0.55 -4.43
CA ALA A 131 2.72 1.63 -4.70
C ALA A 131 3.45 2.07 -3.42
N ILE A 132 2.72 2.23 -2.31
CA ILE A 132 3.28 2.55 -0.99
C ILE A 132 4.23 1.44 -0.54
N VAL A 133 3.81 0.18 -0.61
CA VAL A 133 4.66 -0.98 -0.23
C VAL A 133 5.93 -1.02 -1.08
N SER A 134 5.84 -0.78 -2.39
CA SER A 134 7.00 -0.75 -3.28
C SER A 134 8.02 0.32 -2.88
N ALA A 135 7.55 1.50 -2.44
CA ALA A 135 8.41 2.55 -1.91
C ALA A 135 8.97 2.22 -0.51
N LEU A 136 8.19 1.53 0.33
CA LEU A 136 8.62 1.07 1.65
C LEU A 136 9.72 0.01 1.54
N VAL A 137 9.65 -0.90 0.58
CA VAL A 137 10.73 -1.86 0.31
C VAL A 137 12.06 -1.15 0.05
N ALA A 138 12.06 -0.12 -0.80
CA ALA A 138 13.25 0.69 -1.04
C ALA A 138 13.67 1.46 0.23
N SER A 139 12.70 1.96 1.01
CA SER A 139 12.97 2.71 2.25
C SER A 139 13.59 1.85 3.34
N ILE A 140 13.16 0.59 3.48
CA ILE A 140 13.73 -0.40 4.40
C ILE A 140 15.18 -0.69 3.99
N LEU A 141 15.45 -0.92 2.70
CA LEU A 141 16.82 -1.16 2.24
C LEU A 141 17.75 0.03 2.48
N LEU A 142 17.25 1.26 2.26
CA LEU A 142 18.00 2.47 2.59
C LEU A 142 18.31 2.55 4.09
N ALA A 143 17.33 2.26 4.96
CA ALA A 143 17.51 2.27 6.41
C ALA A 143 18.52 1.20 6.88
N LEU A 144 18.55 0.05 6.21
CA LEU A 144 19.54 -1.01 6.42
C LEU A 144 20.94 -0.69 5.84
N GLY A 145 21.13 0.50 5.25
CA GLY A 145 22.42 0.96 4.74
C GLY A 145 22.72 0.59 3.29
N ALA A 146 21.74 0.10 2.52
CA ALA A 146 21.92 -0.15 1.09
C ALA A 146 22.10 1.16 0.31
N GLY A 147 22.88 1.11 -0.78
CA GLY A 147 23.02 2.24 -1.69
C GLY A 147 21.71 2.55 -2.42
N ALA A 148 21.44 3.84 -2.66
CA ALA A 148 20.17 4.32 -3.23
C ALA A 148 19.78 3.67 -4.58
N LEU A 149 20.76 3.39 -5.44
CA LEU A 149 20.51 2.70 -6.71
C LEU A 149 19.91 1.31 -6.48
N TRP A 150 20.55 0.49 -5.63
CA TRP A 150 20.10 -0.88 -5.36
C TRP A 150 18.76 -0.91 -4.62
N ALA A 151 18.58 -0.01 -3.64
CA ALA A 151 17.29 0.12 -2.97
C ALA A 151 16.15 0.43 -3.95
N GLY A 152 16.38 1.37 -4.88
CA GLY A 152 15.41 1.70 -5.92
C GLY A 152 15.17 0.55 -6.90
N LEU A 153 16.21 -0.16 -7.34
CA LEU A 153 16.07 -1.31 -8.26
C LEU A 153 15.28 -2.46 -7.63
N VAL A 154 15.50 -2.77 -6.35
CA VAL A 154 14.73 -3.80 -5.64
C VAL A 154 13.29 -3.35 -5.45
N GLY A 155 13.04 -2.09 -5.11
CA GLY A 155 11.69 -1.55 -5.06
C GLY A 155 10.95 -1.64 -6.41
N VAL A 156 11.64 -1.34 -7.52
CA VAL A 156 11.08 -1.50 -8.87
C VAL A 156 10.82 -2.96 -9.20
N LEU A 157 11.76 -3.85 -8.88
CA LEU A 157 11.59 -5.30 -9.08
C LEU A 157 10.35 -5.80 -8.34
N PHE A 158 10.17 -5.38 -7.09
CA PHE A 158 8.97 -5.68 -6.30
C PHE A 158 7.70 -5.13 -6.96
N ALA A 159 7.73 -3.87 -7.40
CA ALA A 159 6.60 -3.21 -8.04
C ALA A 159 6.11 -3.96 -9.29
N VAL A 160 7.01 -4.48 -10.12
CA VAL A 160 6.69 -5.13 -11.40
C VAL A 160 6.61 -6.66 -11.32
N HIS A 161 6.82 -7.25 -10.14
CA HIS A 161 6.89 -8.69 -10.00
C HIS A 161 5.55 -9.35 -10.37
N PRO A 162 5.50 -10.36 -11.26
CA PRO A 162 4.23 -10.97 -11.71
C PRO A 162 3.38 -11.55 -10.58
N MET A 163 3.99 -12.05 -9.50
CA MET A 163 3.25 -12.53 -8.31
C MET A 163 2.37 -11.46 -7.66
N ALA A 164 2.67 -10.16 -7.84
CA ALA A 164 1.84 -9.10 -7.30
C ALA A 164 0.54 -8.88 -8.11
N SER A 165 0.45 -9.44 -9.33
CA SER A 165 -0.68 -9.16 -10.24
C SER A 165 -2.02 -9.58 -9.66
N GLU A 166 -2.08 -10.74 -9.01
CA GLU A 166 -3.30 -11.22 -8.35
C GLU A 166 -3.69 -10.30 -7.19
N ALA A 167 -2.77 -9.97 -6.29
CA ALA A 167 -3.04 -9.11 -5.14
C ALA A 167 -3.49 -7.69 -5.53
N VAL A 168 -2.98 -7.15 -6.64
CA VAL A 168 -3.27 -5.78 -7.10
C VAL A 168 -4.48 -5.71 -8.01
N ALA A 169 -4.59 -6.61 -8.99
CA ALA A 169 -5.64 -6.55 -10.01
C ALA A 169 -6.97 -7.15 -9.51
N TRP A 170 -6.95 -8.16 -8.63
CA TRP A 170 -8.16 -8.70 -8.04
C TRP A 170 -8.50 -7.96 -6.75
N ILE A 171 -9.72 -7.42 -6.62
CA ILE A 171 -10.08 -6.54 -5.49
C ILE A 171 -10.00 -7.31 -4.18
N SER A 172 -10.52 -8.53 -4.11
CA SER A 172 -10.49 -9.37 -2.90
C SER A 172 -9.08 -9.85 -2.52
N GLY A 173 -8.13 -9.83 -3.47
CA GLY A 173 -6.69 -10.03 -3.22
C GLY A 173 -6.07 -8.98 -2.29
N ARG A 174 -6.80 -7.89 -2.00
CA ARG A 174 -6.43 -6.84 -1.02
C ARG A 174 -5.93 -7.34 0.32
N THR A 175 -6.39 -8.51 0.77
CA THR A 175 -5.98 -9.03 2.08
C THR A 175 -4.46 -9.08 2.21
N ASP A 176 -3.76 -9.52 1.15
CA ASP A 176 -2.31 -9.63 1.13
C ASP A 176 -1.63 -8.26 1.12
N LEU A 177 -2.22 -7.29 0.40
CA LEU A 177 -1.73 -5.91 0.35
C LEU A 177 -1.85 -5.23 1.72
N MET A 178 -2.97 -5.38 2.41
CA MET A 178 -3.16 -4.80 3.74
C MET A 178 -2.19 -5.42 4.76
N ALA A 179 -2.06 -6.75 4.76
CA ALA A 179 -1.12 -7.44 5.63
C ALA A 179 0.32 -7.02 5.36
N THR A 180 0.72 -7.00 4.09
CA THR A 180 2.08 -6.59 3.68
C THR A 180 2.35 -5.12 3.98
N SER A 181 1.35 -4.25 3.84
CA SER A 181 1.46 -2.83 4.24
C SER A 181 1.75 -2.70 5.73
N CYS A 182 1.00 -3.39 6.59
CA CYS A 182 1.24 -3.37 8.03
C CYS A 182 2.63 -3.90 8.39
N VAL A 183 3.05 -5.02 7.77
CA VAL A 183 4.37 -5.63 8.02
C VAL A 183 5.51 -4.71 7.58
N THR A 184 5.43 -4.15 6.36
CA THR A 184 6.49 -3.28 5.84
C THR A 184 6.59 -1.96 6.59
N VAL A 185 5.46 -1.38 7.01
CA VAL A 185 5.46 -0.22 7.91
C VAL A 185 6.12 -0.56 9.24
N ALA A 186 5.75 -1.68 9.87
CA ALA A 186 6.33 -2.10 11.14
C ALA A 186 7.84 -2.33 11.04
N VAL A 187 8.29 -3.03 9.99
CA VAL A 187 9.72 -3.27 9.74
C VAL A 187 10.45 -1.95 9.49
N TRP A 188 9.88 -1.04 8.69
CA TRP A 188 10.51 0.24 8.40
C TRP A 188 10.69 1.12 9.63
N PHE A 189 9.76 1.09 10.60
CA PHE A 189 9.93 1.78 11.88
C PHE A 189 10.93 1.10 12.82
N TRP A 190 11.18 -0.20 12.62
CA TRP A 190 12.09 -0.97 13.46
C TRP A 190 13.56 -0.78 13.09
N VAL A 191 13.86 -0.58 11.79
CA VAL A 191 15.23 -0.44 11.25
C VAL A 191 15.70 1.01 11.20
#